data_AF-A0A2E9EDQ2-F1
#
_entry.id   AF-A0A2E9EDQ2-F1
#
_cell.length_a   1.000
_cell.length_b   1.000
_cell.length_c   1.000
_cell.angle_alpha   90.00
_cell.angle_beta   90.00
_cell.angle_gamma   90.00
#
_symmetry.space_group_name_H-M   'P 1'
#
loop_
_entity.id
_entity.type
_entity.pdbx_description
1 polymer ?
#
loop_
_entity_poly.entity_id
_entity_poly.type
_entity_poly.pdbx_seq_one_letter_code
_entity_poly.pdbx_strand_id
1 'polypeptide(L)'
;MNIFYLNKDPKIAAIEHNDKHCVKMILEYAQMLSTAHRERDGDERADDLSMYKRAHLNHPSTVWTRENEAQYKWLYELFVALADEYTYRYEKKHSTDVLLRDALKTPPKNIPKGEVFKQPPQCMPDEYKCEDSVIAYQKFYMGEKAHFSKWKKRDIPLWYK
;
A
#
# COMPACT_ATOMS: atom_id res chain seq x y z
N MET A 1 -0.55 -3.22 -10.31
CA MET A 1 -0.54 -3.09 -8.83
C MET A 1 -1.68 -2.17 -8.44
N ASN A 2 -2.27 -2.28 -7.26
CA ASN A 2 -3.21 -1.27 -6.78
C ASN A 2 -2.72 -0.76 -5.43
N ILE A 3 -2.94 0.51 -5.13
CA ILE A 3 -2.92 0.99 -3.74
C ILE A 3 -4.37 1.05 -3.34
N PHE A 4 -4.85 0.02 -2.64
CA PHE A 4 -6.26 -0.08 -2.28
C PHE A 4 -6.59 0.94 -1.17
N TYR A 5 -6.90 2.16 -1.61
CA TYR A 5 -7.19 3.33 -0.77
C TYR A 5 -8.61 3.24 -0.19
N LEU A 6 -8.90 2.24 0.64
CA LEU A 6 -10.26 1.95 1.14
C LEU A 6 -10.76 2.96 2.19
N ASN A 7 -9.83 3.68 2.81
CA ASN A 7 -10.10 4.71 3.80
C ASN A 7 -8.98 5.76 3.74
N LYS A 8 -9.28 7.00 4.14
CA LYS A 8 -8.28 8.08 4.24
C LYS A 8 -7.26 7.80 5.36
N ASP A 9 -7.71 7.15 6.44
CA ASP A 9 -6.84 6.66 7.50
C ASP A 9 -6.25 5.30 7.09
N PRO A 10 -4.91 5.17 6.95
CA PRO A 10 -4.28 3.92 6.54
C PRO A 10 -4.49 2.76 7.53
N LYS A 11 -4.70 3.05 8.82
CA LYS A 11 -5.00 2.01 9.82
C LYS A 11 -6.40 1.44 9.62
N ILE A 12 -7.38 2.30 9.37
CA ILE A 12 -8.75 1.85 9.07
C ILE A 12 -8.75 1.13 7.72
N ALA A 13 -8.05 1.67 6.71
CA ALA A 13 -7.92 1.00 5.42
C ALA A 13 -7.36 -0.41 5.57
N ALA A 14 -6.32 -0.63 6.40
CA ALA A 14 -5.76 -1.96 6.66
C ALA A 14 -6.78 -2.92 7.28
N ILE A 15 -7.58 -2.47 8.25
CA ILE A 15 -8.68 -3.25 8.85
C ILE A 15 -9.73 -3.61 7.79
N GLU A 16 -10.01 -2.70 6.86
CA GLU A 16 -10.99 -2.89 5.80
C GLU A 16 -10.47 -3.73 4.62
N HIS A 17 -9.17 -4.01 4.51
CA HIS A 17 -8.66 -4.94 3.49
C HIS A 17 -9.23 -6.34 3.72
N ASN A 18 -9.66 -6.98 2.63
CA ASN A 18 -10.05 -8.38 2.69
C ASN A 18 -8.82 -9.27 2.95
N ASP A 19 -9.03 -10.49 3.41
CA ASP A 19 -7.99 -11.42 3.83
C ASP A 19 -6.94 -11.67 2.74
N LYS A 20 -7.34 -11.84 1.48
CA LYS A 20 -6.38 -12.08 0.39
C LYS A 20 -5.47 -10.87 0.18
N HIS A 21 -6.02 -9.66 0.20
CA HIS A 21 -5.24 -8.44 0.02
C HIS A 21 -4.47 -8.06 1.29
N CYS A 22 -4.98 -8.36 2.49
CA CYS A 22 -4.25 -8.16 3.75
C CYS A 22 -2.90 -8.87 3.71
N VAL A 23 -2.85 -10.10 3.17
CA VAL A 23 -1.60 -10.85 2.98
C VAL A 23 -0.80 -10.29 1.81
N LYS A 24 -1.40 -10.22 0.62
CA LYS A 24 -0.68 -9.95 -0.63
C LYS A 24 -0.06 -8.55 -0.68
N MET A 25 -0.76 -7.55 -0.15
CA MET A 25 -0.39 -6.15 -0.35
C MET A 25 0.83 -5.71 0.46
N ILE A 26 1.19 -6.43 1.53
CA ILE A 26 2.41 -6.16 2.30
C ILE A 26 3.65 -6.25 1.40
N LEU A 27 3.75 -7.33 0.60
CA LEU A 27 4.84 -7.52 -0.36
C LEU A 27 4.81 -6.45 -1.46
N GLU A 28 3.65 -6.22 -2.05
CA GLU A 28 3.46 -5.26 -3.15
C GLU A 28 3.81 -3.82 -2.73
N TYR A 29 3.40 -3.40 -1.53
CA TYR A 29 3.70 -2.07 -1.00
C TYR A 29 5.18 -1.92 -0.67
N ALA A 30 5.80 -2.93 -0.07
CA ALA A 30 7.24 -2.92 0.17
C ALA A 30 8.06 -2.84 -1.13
N GLN A 31 7.61 -3.50 -2.20
CA GLN A 31 8.23 -3.40 -3.53
C GLN A 31 8.15 -1.97 -4.11
N MET A 32 6.99 -1.31 -4.00
CA MET A 32 6.83 0.09 -4.45
C MET A 32 7.67 1.06 -3.61
N LEU A 33 7.69 0.89 -2.29
CA LEU A 33 8.50 1.69 -1.36
C LEU A 33 10.00 1.48 -1.61
N SER A 34 10.45 0.25 -1.85
CA SER A 34 11.84 -0.07 -2.20
C SER A 34 12.23 0.54 -3.55
N THR A 35 11.32 0.49 -4.53
CA THR A 35 11.53 1.14 -5.84
C THR A 35 11.66 2.66 -5.67
N ALA A 36 10.92 3.28 -4.76
CA ALA A 36 11.08 4.72 -4.50
C ALA A 36 12.49 5.07 -4.00
N HIS A 37 13.10 4.25 -3.13
CA HIS A 37 14.50 4.44 -2.71
C HIS A 37 15.46 4.33 -3.89
N ARG A 38 15.33 3.29 -4.70
CA ARG A 38 16.22 3.06 -5.85
C ARG A 38 16.16 4.15 -6.92
N GLU A 39 14.98 4.74 -7.12
CA GLU A 39 14.79 5.81 -8.10
C GLU A 39 15.20 7.19 -7.60
N ARG A 40 15.15 7.42 -6.28
CA ARG A 40 15.48 8.73 -5.70
C ARG A 40 16.93 8.82 -5.22
N ASP A 41 17.46 7.74 -4.67
CA ASP A 41 18.77 7.72 -4.00
C ASP A 41 19.79 6.82 -4.72
N GLY A 42 19.39 6.05 -5.74
CA GLY A 42 20.23 5.02 -6.36
C GLY A 42 20.22 3.69 -5.61
N ASP A 43 21.03 2.73 -6.06
CA ASP A 43 20.95 1.34 -5.57
C ASP A 43 21.76 1.04 -4.31
N GLU A 44 22.81 1.82 -4.01
CA GLU A 44 23.76 1.55 -2.92
C GLU A 44 23.06 1.40 -1.55
N ARG A 45 22.38 2.46 -1.10
CA ARG A 45 21.61 2.43 0.17
C ARG A 45 20.55 1.33 0.19
N ALA A 46 19.89 1.10 -0.94
CA ALA A 46 18.83 0.10 -1.04
C ALA A 46 19.41 -1.32 -0.91
N ASP A 47 20.59 -1.57 -1.47
CA ASP A 47 21.30 -2.84 -1.37
C ASP A 47 21.86 -3.05 0.05
N ASP A 48 22.45 -2.03 0.67
CA ASP A 48 22.94 -2.08 2.07
C ASP A 48 21.83 -2.44 3.06
N LEU A 49 20.62 -1.91 2.83
CA LEU A 49 19.44 -2.16 3.67
C LEU A 49 18.61 -3.36 3.20
N SER A 50 19.14 -4.16 2.26
CA SER A 50 18.48 -5.36 1.73
C SER A 50 17.06 -5.11 1.19
N MET A 51 16.81 -3.91 0.67
CA MET A 51 15.54 -3.55 0.05
C MET A 51 15.31 -4.31 -1.25
N TYR A 52 14.05 -4.56 -1.59
CA TYR A 52 13.70 -5.25 -2.83
C TYR A 52 14.20 -4.51 -4.07
N LYS A 53 14.52 -5.28 -5.12
CA LYS A 53 14.88 -4.75 -6.44
C LYS A 53 13.71 -3.99 -7.07
N ARG A 54 14.00 -3.13 -8.06
CA ARG A 54 12.99 -2.33 -8.76
C ARG A 54 11.87 -3.22 -9.28
N ALA A 55 10.62 -2.84 -9.02
CA ALA A 55 9.44 -3.55 -9.48
C ALA A 55 8.40 -2.54 -9.97
N HIS A 56 7.71 -2.88 -11.07
CA HIS A 56 6.61 -2.07 -11.62
C HIS A 56 6.94 -0.58 -11.79
N LEU A 57 8.16 -0.25 -12.24
CA LEU A 57 8.72 1.11 -12.23
C LEU A 57 7.79 2.17 -12.84
N ASN A 58 7.19 1.87 -13.99
CA ASN A 58 6.33 2.79 -14.73
C ASN A 58 4.84 2.65 -14.38
N HIS A 59 4.49 1.76 -13.44
CA HIS A 59 3.11 1.61 -13.01
C HIS A 59 2.66 2.85 -12.24
N PRO A 60 1.43 3.39 -12.47
CA PRO A 60 0.99 4.64 -11.85
C PRO A 60 1.13 4.68 -10.33
N SER A 61 0.75 3.59 -9.63
CA SER A 61 0.93 3.48 -8.18
C SER A 61 2.39 3.59 -7.70
N THR A 62 3.34 3.04 -8.45
CA THR A 62 4.77 3.11 -8.14
C THR A 62 5.32 4.51 -8.41
N VAL A 63 4.80 5.18 -9.44
CA VAL A 63 5.12 6.59 -9.74
C VAL A 63 4.60 7.48 -8.61
N TRP A 64 3.34 7.33 -8.23
CA TRP A 64 2.70 8.05 -7.12
C TRP A 64 3.47 7.87 -5.81
N THR A 65 3.88 6.63 -5.48
CA THR A 65 4.63 6.32 -4.24
C THR A 65 5.92 7.11 -4.13
N ARG A 66 6.62 7.32 -5.25
CA ARG A 66 7.92 8.01 -5.28
C ARG A 66 7.81 9.49 -5.60
N GLU A 67 6.63 10.02 -5.90
CA GLU A 67 6.47 11.40 -6.38
C GLU A 67 6.79 12.42 -5.27
N ASN A 68 6.35 12.20 -4.02
CA ASN A 68 6.71 13.06 -2.88
C ASN A 68 6.64 12.33 -1.52
N GLU A 69 7.16 12.96 -0.48
CA GLU A 69 7.28 12.41 0.87
C GLU A 69 5.92 12.08 1.52
N ALA A 70 4.88 12.89 1.28
CA ALA A 70 3.56 12.66 1.86
C ALA A 70 2.94 11.36 1.35
N GLN A 71 3.06 11.09 0.06
CA GLN A 71 2.57 9.86 -0.58
C GLN A 71 3.35 8.62 -0.12
N TYR A 72 4.68 8.75 -0.03
CA TYR A 72 5.53 7.69 0.51
C TYR A 72 5.14 7.33 1.95
N LYS A 73 5.02 8.34 2.82
CA LYS A 73 4.67 8.15 4.23
C LYS A 73 3.31 7.50 4.38
N TRP A 74 2.31 7.94 3.63
CA TRP A 74 0.98 7.33 3.68
C TRP A 74 1.02 5.85 3.28
N LEU A 75 1.74 5.48 2.20
CA LEU A 75 1.85 4.08 1.81
C LEU A 75 2.66 3.26 2.83
N TYR A 76 3.70 3.83 3.42
CA TYR A 76 4.45 3.18 4.48
C TYR A 76 3.58 2.92 5.72
N GLU A 77 2.75 3.89 6.12
CA GLU A 77 1.79 3.72 7.22
C GLU A 77 0.78 2.61 6.92
N LEU A 78 0.28 2.51 5.69
CA LEU A 78 -0.59 1.43 5.28
C LEU A 78 0.13 0.07 5.26
N PHE A 79 1.37 0.02 4.78
CA PHE A 79 2.20 -1.19 4.81
C PHE A 79 2.40 -1.70 6.25
N VAL A 80 2.74 -0.81 7.18
CA VAL A 80 2.88 -1.12 8.61
C VAL A 80 1.56 -1.60 9.19
N ALA A 81 0.46 -0.87 8.93
CA ALA A 81 -0.86 -1.22 9.44
C ALA A 81 -1.33 -2.59 8.92
N LEU A 82 -1.06 -2.91 7.65
CA LEU A 82 -1.37 -4.22 7.08
C LEU A 82 -0.52 -5.34 7.68
N ALA A 83 0.76 -5.09 7.95
CA ALA A 83 1.61 -6.06 8.61
C ALA A 83 1.18 -6.36 10.06
N ASP A 84 0.71 -5.33 10.78
CA ASP A 84 0.13 -5.48 12.11
C ASP A 84 -1.22 -6.21 12.05
N GLU A 85 -2.07 -5.85 11.07
CA GLU A 85 -3.34 -6.54 10.82
C GLU A 85 -3.12 -8.01 10.43
N TYR A 86 -2.13 -8.31 9.59
CA TYR A 86 -1.73 -9.68 9.27
C TYR A 86 -1.32 -10.45 10.52
N THR A 87 -0.51 -9.83 11.38
CA THR A 87 -0.10 -10.45 12.65
C THR A 87 -1.31 -10.78 13.51
N TYR A 88 -2.26 -9.84 13.61
CA TYR A 88 -3.51 -10.04 14.35
C TYR A 88 -4.38 -11.17 13.75
N ARG A 89 -4.62 -11.16 12.45
CA ARG A 89 -5.49 -12.13 11.75
C ARG A 89 -4.91 -13.53 11.69
N TYR A 90 -3.60 -13.66 11.54
CA TYR A 90 -2.93 -14.93 11.25
C TYR A 90 -1.97 -15.42 12.33
N GLU A 91 -1.77 -14.64 13.40
CA GLU A 91 -0.95 -15.02 14.57
C GLU A 91 0.50 -15.35 14.22
N LYS A 92 1.02 -14.71 13.17
CA LYS A 92 2.40 -14.82 12.71
C LYS A 92 2.87 -13.53 12.06
N LYS A 93 4.19 -13.32 12.02
CA LYS A 93 4.80 -12.16 11.35
C LYS A 93 4.97 -12.42 9.85
N HIS A 94 4.70 -11.40 9.04
CA HIS A 94 4.94 -11.46 7.60
C HIS A 94 6.45 -11.33 7.33
N SER A 95 7.04 -12.14 6.47
CA SER A 95 8.49 -12.11 6.24
C SER A 95 8.98 -10.75 5.74
N THR A 96 8.24 -10.11 4.83
CA THR A 96 8.52 -8.74 4.37
C THR A 96 8.49 -7.71 5.49
N ASP A 97 7.59 -7.87 6.46
CA ASP A 97 7.51 -6.97 7.62
C ASP A 97 8.80 -7.04 8.44
N VAL A 98 9.21 -8.26 8.78
CA VAL A 98 10.45 -8.54 9.52
C VAL A 98 11.68 -7.98 8.80
N LEU A 99 11.71 -8.10 7.47
CA LEU A 99 12.85 -7.66 6.68
C LEU A 99 12.90 -6.12 6.50
N LEU A 100 11.75 -5.49 6.25
CA LEU A 100 11.73 -4.14 5.65
C LEU A 100 11.03 -3.07 6.46
N ARG A 101 10.38 -3.36 7.59
CA ARG A 101 9.72 -2.33 8.40
C ARG A 101 10.67 -1.20 8.78
N ASP A 102 11.80 -1.54 9.38
CA ASP A 102 12.75 -0.53 9.83
C ASP A 102 13.48 0.13 8.65
N ALA A 103 13.81 -0.64 7.61
CA ALA A 103 14.48 -0.13 6.42
C ALA A 103 13.64 0.91 5.66
N LEU A 104 12.33 0.69 5.55
CA LEU A 104 11.41 1.56 4.80
C LEU A 104 10.81 2.68 5.65
N LYS A 105 11.09 2.73 6.95
CA LYS A 105 10.55 3.74 7.87
C LYS A 105 10.93 5.16 7.48
N THR A 106 12.15 5.34 6.98
CA THR A 106 12.64 6.64 6.54
C THR A 106 12.50 6.76 5.02
N PRO A 107 11.84 7.81 4.51
CA PRO A 107 11.76 8.06 3.07
C PRO A 107 13.14 8.18 2.39
N PRO A 108 13.20 8.14 1.05
CA PRO A 108 14.42 8.42 0.31
C PRO A 108 14.93 9.84 0.61
N LYS A 109 16.26 10.05 0.60
CA LYS A 109 16.89 11.33 0.91
C LYS A 109 16.47 12.42 -0.08
N ASN A 110 16.40 12.08 -1.36
CA ASN A 110 16.11 13.01 -2.46
C ASN A 110 14.64 13.02 -2.89
N ILE A 111 13.73 12.49 -2.07
CA ILE A 111 12.29 12.60 -2.37
C ILE A 111 11.81 14.04 -2.14
N PRO A 112 10.98 14.62 -3.04
CA PRO A 112 10.39 15.95 -2.83
C PRO A 112 9.61 16.04 -1.51
N LYS A 113 9.79 17.14 -0.76
CA LYS A 113 9.19 17.39 0.57
C LYS A 113 8.31 18.64 0.55
N GLY A 114 7.35 18.71 1.47
CA GLY A 114 6.45 19.88 1.59
C GLY A 114 5.29 19.89 0.59
N GLU A 115 5.20 18.87 -0.28
CA GLU A 115 4.12 18.73 -1.25
C GLU A 115 2.81 18.25 -0.62
N VAL A 116 1.70 18.68 -1.21
CA VAL A 116 0.36 18.27 -0.78
C VAL A 116 0.12 16.79 -1.12
N PHE A 117 -0.50 16.07 -0.20
CA PHE A 117 -0.95 14.70 -0.43
C PHE A 117 -2.00 14.66 -1.55
N LYS A 118 -1.82 13.75 -2.50
CA LYS A 118 -2.80 13.45 -3.57
C LYS A 118 -3.31 12.04 -3.37
N GLN A 119 -4.59 11.81 -3.65
CA GLN A 119 -5.15 10.46 -3.56
C GLN A 119 -4.46 9.50 -4.55
N PRO A 120 -4.27 8.22 -4.21
CA PRO A 120 -3.63 7.25 -5.11
C PRO A 120 -4.35 7.12 -6.45
N PRO A 121 -3.63 6.79 -7.54
CA PRO A 121 -4.25 6.59 -8.84
C PRO A 121 -5.23 5.42 -8.82
N GLN A 122 -6.32 5.55 -9.56
CA GLN A 122 -7.37 4.52 -9.68
C GLN A 122 -7.00 3.51 -10.78
N CYS A 123 -6.19 2.51 -10.43
CA CYS A 123 -5.71 1.49 -11.35
C CYS A 123 -6.71 0.33 -11.50
N MET A 124 -7.92 0.68 -11.93
CA MET A 124 -9.10 -0.19 -12.05
C MET A 124 -9.88 0.11 -13.35
N PRO A 125 -10.88 -0.72 -13.73
CA PRO A 125 -11.77 -0.44 -14.87
C PRO A 125 -12.52 0.90 -14.72
N ASP A 126 -12.84 1.55 -15.84
CA ASP A 126 -13.41 2.90 -15.87
C ASP A 126 -14.77 2.99 -15.16
N GLU A 127 -15.57 1.93 -15.17
CA GLU A 127 -16.88 1.89 -14.52
C GLU A 127 -16.83 2.10 -12.99
N TYR A 128 -15.69 1.81 -12.35
CA TYR A 128 -15.49 2.02 -10.92
C TYR A 128 -14.89 3.39 -10.59
N LYS A 129 -14.29 4.07 -11.58
CA LYS A 129 -13.58 5.32 -11.36
C LYS A 129 -14.54 6.45 -11.00
N CYS A 130 -14.14 7.30 -10.07
CA CYS A 130 -14.87 8.52 -9.73
C CYS A 130 -13.92 9.55 -9.10
N GLU A 131 -14.42 10.72 -8.70
CA GLU A 131 -13.58 11.78 -8.13
C GLU A 131 -12.90 11.38 -6.81
N ASP A 132 -13.60 10.64 -5.95
CA ASP A 132 -13.07 10.15 -4.68
C ASP A 132 -12.52 8.73 -4.84
N SER A 133 -11.19 8.58 -4.69
CA SER A 133 -10.51 7.30 -4.81
C SER A 133 -10.92 6.31 -3.72
N VAL A 134 -11.39 6.78 -2.56
CA VAL A 134 -11.99 5.92 -1.53
C VAL A 134 -13.21 5.21 -2.10
N ILE A 135 -14.15 5.99 -2.63
CA ILE A 135 -15.39 5.46 -3.19
C ILE A 135 -15.08 4.54 -4.39
N ALA A 136 -14.12 4.92 -5.24
CA ALA A 136 -13.71 4.11 -6.38
C ALA A 136 -13.19 2.73 -5.94
N TYR A 137 -12.26 2.69 -4.98
CA TYR A 137 -11.69 1.42 -4.50
C TYR A 137 -12.69 0.57 -3.71
N GLN A 138 -13.62 1.19 -2.97
CA GLN A 138 -14.72 0.48 -2.29
C GLN A 138 -15.65 -0.19 -3.31
N LYS A 139 -16.09 0.53 -4.35
CA LYS A 139 -16.90 -0.05 -5.45
C LYS A 139 -16.15 -1.16 -6.17
N PHE A 140 -14.86 -0.97 -6.45
CA PHE A 140 -14.03 -2.00 -7.06
C PHE A 140 -13.90 -3.26 -6.18
N TYR A 141 -13.88 -3.10 -4.86
CA TYR A 141 -13.93 -4.23 -3.92
C TYR A 141 -15.27 -4.98 -3.97
N MET A 142 -16.39 -4.25 -3.99
CA MET A 142 -17.74 -4.81 -4.02
C MET A 142 -18.09 -5.48 -5.36
N GLY A 143 -17.52 -5.01 -6.47
CA GLY A 143 -17.66 -5.64 -7.77
C GLY A 143 -16.63 -6.76 -7.97
N GLU A 144 -15.45 -6.39 -8.44
CA GLU A 144 -14.43 -7.33 -8.94
C GLU A 144 -13.78 -8.21 -7.88
N LYS A 145 -13.84 -7.83 -6.60
CA LYS A 145 -13.17 -8.57 -5.51
C LYS A 145 -14.13 -9.37 -4.64
N ALA A 146 -15.44 -9.25 -4.87
CA ALA A 146 -16.42 -9.78 -3.94
C ALA A 146 -16.39 -11.30 -3.80
N HIS A 147 -16.15 -12.02 -4.90
CA HIS A 147 -16.12 -13.47 -4.94
C HIS A 147 -15.08 -14.13 -4.01
N PHE A 148 -14.12 -13.38 -3.46
CA PHE A 148 -13.16 -13.89 -2.48
C PHE A 148 -13.03 -13.06 -1.20
N SER A 149 -13.81 -11.99 -1.06
CA SER A 149 -13.69 -11.08 0.06
C SER A 149 -14.17 -11.73 1.36
N LYS A 150 -13.28 -11.77 2.35
CA LYS A 150 -13.50 -12.24 3.72
C LYS A 150 -12.69 -11.35 4.67
N TRP A 151 -13.11 -11.26 5.92
CA TRP A 151 -12.47 -10.45 6.97
C TRP A 151 -12.27 -11.28 8.24
N LYS A 152 -11.21 -12.08 8.29
CA LYS A 152 -10.89 -12.90 9.46
C LYS A 152 -10.67 -12.02 10.69
N LYS A 153 -11.29 -12.37 11.83
CA LYS A 153 -11.21 -11.66 13.12
C LYS A 153 -11.63 -10.17 13.07
N ARG A 154 -12.37 -9.75 12.04
CA ARG A 154 -12.90 -8.40 11.86
C ARG A 154 -14.34 -8.47 11.37
N ASP A 155 -15.11 -7.42 11.64
CA ASP A 155 -16.42 -7.24 11.04
C ASP A 155 -16.29 -6.87 9.56
N ILE A 156 -17.33 -7.17 8.78
CA ILE A 156 -17.43 -6.72 7.39
C ILE A 156 -17.54 -5.18 7.40
N PRO A 157 -16.72 -4.46 6.60
CA PRO A 157 -16.79 -3.00 6.51
C PRO A 157 -18.20 -2.50 6.19
N LEU A 158 -18.61 -1.37 6.78
CA LEU A 158 -19.97 -0.84 6.60
C LEU A 158 -20.31 -0.55 5.14
N TRP A 159 -19.34 -0.07 4.37
CA TRP A 159 -19.50 0.23 2.95
C TRP A 159 -19.62 -1.02 2.06
N TYR A 160 -19.30 -2.21 2.58
CA TYR A 160 -19.32 -3.46 1.83
C TYR A 160 -20.67 -4.21 1.97
N LYS A 161 -21.62 -3.66 2.74
CA LYS A 161 -22.93 -4.26 2.99
C LYS A 161 -23.92 -4.03 1.86
#